data_AF-A0A379FW07-F1
#
_entry.id   AF-A0A379FW07-F1
#
_cell.length_a   1.000
_cell.length_b   1.000
_cell.length_c   1.000
_cell.angle_alpha   90.00
_cell.angle_beta   90.00
_cell.angle_gamma   90.00
#
_symmetry.space_group_name_H-M   'P 1'
#
loop_
_entity.id
_entity.type
_entity.pdbx_description
1 polymer ?
#
loop_
_entity_poly.entity_id
_entity_poly.type
_entity_poly.pdbx_seq_one_letter_code
_entity_poly.pdbx_strand_id
1 'polypeptide(L)'
;MSFPLKTLVASMVLVMSVSAVAQASSKVVIAHRGASGYLPEHTLPAKAMAYAQGADFLEQDLVMTKDNELVVLHDHYLDRVTDVAERFPERARKDGRYYAIDFTLDEIKSLNFTEGFDIVDGKKVQSYPNPLPNGQIRLPRSHLPRRD
;
A
#
# COMPACT_ATOMS: atom_id res chain seq x y z
N MET A 1 -58.44 27.53 -2.00
CA MET A 1 -58.07 26.30 -1.25
C MET A 1 -57.04 26.67 -0.21
N SER A 2 -57.39 26.67 1.08
CA SER A 2 -56.46 26.98 2.16
C SER A 2 -55.74 25.69 2.56
N PHE A 3 -54.45 25.58 2.25
CA PHE A 3 -53.66 24.44 2.73
C PHE A 3 -53.49 24.58 4.25
N PRO A 4 -53.86 23.57 5.06
CA PRO A 4 -53.72 23.67 6.50
C PRO A 4 -52.22 23.81 6.86
N LEU A 5 -51.89 24.80 7.69
CA LEU A 5 -50.53 25.05 8.17
C LEU A 5 -49.86 23.78 8.75
N LYS A 6 -50.67 22.89 9.34
CA LYS A 6 -50.23 21.59 9.86
C LYS A 6 -49.71 20.64 8.76
N THR A 7 -50.32 20.68 7.58
CA THR A 7 -49.91 19.86 6.42
C THR A 7 -48.61 20.40 5.81
N LEU A 8 -48.41 21.72 5.82
CA LEU A 8 -47.17 22.37 5.37
C LEU A 8 -46.00 22.05 6.31
N VAL A 9 -46.22 22.11 7.63
CA VAL A 9 -45.19 21.78 8.62
C VAL A 9 -44.82 20.29 8.56
N ALA A 10 -45.80 19.39 8.43
CA ALA A 10 -45.54 17.96 8.32
C ALA A 10 -44.75 17.58 7.05
N SER A 11 -45.05 18.23 5.92
CA SER A 11 -44.31 18.02 4.67
C SER A 11 -42.89 18.61 4.72
N MET A 12 -42.69 19.75 5.40
CA MET A 12 -41.36 20.33 5.61
C MET A 12 -40.47 19.44 6.51
N VAL A 13 -41.04 18.85 7.57
CA VAL A 13 -40.33 17.89 8.44
C VAL A 13 -39.96 16.61 7.68
N LEU A 14 -40.83 16.13 6.80
CA LEU A 14 -40.56 14.95 5.95
C LEU A 14 -39.41 15.22 4.96
N VAL A 15 -39.40 16.38 4.30
CA VAL A 15 -38.33 16.78 3.35
C VAL A 15 -36.98 16.95 4.06
N MET A 16 -36.96 17.52 5.27
CA MET A 16 -35.73 17.64 6.06
C MET A 16 -35.19 16.28 6.53
N SER A 17 -36.07 15.33 6.84
CA SER A 17 -35.68 13.98 7.27
C SER A 17 -35.03 13.16 6.15
N VAL A 18 -35.47 13.34 4.90
CA VAL A 18 -34.88 12.64 3.72
C VAL A 18 -33.49 13.16 3.38
N SER A 19 -33.23 14.45 3.59
CA SER A 19 -31.93 15.07 3.31
C SER A 19 -30.82 14.59 4.27
N ALA A 20 -31.17 14.30 5.53
CA ALA A 20 -30.22 13.81 6.54
C ALA A 20 -29.74 12.36 6.29
N VAL A 21 -30.52 11.55 5.56
CA VAL A 21 -30.18 10.15 5.23
C VAL A 21 -29.20 10.06 4.04
N ALA A 22 -29.08 11.11 3.23
CA ALA A 22 -28.24 11.13 2.03
C ALA A 22 -26.76 11.49 2.28
N GLN A 23 -26.35 11.72 3.52
CA GLN A 23 -24.94 11.94 3.87
C GLN A 23 -24.19 10.59 3.89
N ALA A 24 -24.08 9.94 2.73
CA ALA A 24 -23.23 8.78 2.56
C ALA A 24 -21.78 9.21 2.76
N SER A 25 -21.20 8.91 3.93
CA SER A 25 -19.76 9.01 4.14
C SER A 25 -19.06 8.20 3.04
N SER A 26 -18.31 8.87 2.17
CA SER A 26 -17.58 8.22 1.09
C SER A 26 -16.47 7.37 1.70
N LYS A 27 -16.67 6.05 1.75
CA LYS A 27 -15.60 5.11 2.09
C LYS A 27 -14.47 5.27 1.07
N VAL A 28 -13.24 5.32 1.56
CA VAL A 28 -12.02 5.35 0.74
C VAL A 28 -11.29 4.01 0.81
N VAL A 29 -10.56 3.68 -0.25
CA VAL A 29 -9.69 2.51 -0.38
C VAL A 29 -8.25 2.99 -0.40
N ILE A 30 -7.48 2.60 0.62
CA ILE A 30 -6.06 2.89 0.73
C ILE A 30 -5.29 1.61 0.37
N ALA A 31 -4.47 1.66 -0.68
CA ALA A 31 -3.65 0.54 -1.10
C ALA A 31 -2.41 0.40 -0.20
N HIS A 32 -2.54 -0.45 0.81
CA HIS A 32 -1.48 -0.80 1.75
C HIS A 32 -0.27 -1.40 1.02
N ARG A 33 0.79 -0.61 0.92
CA ARG A 33 2.04 -0.87 0.18
C ARG A 33 1.84 -1.12 -1.31
N GLY A 34 0.77 -0.58 -1.89
CA GLY A 34 0.32 -0.87 -3.25
C GLY A 34 -0.52 -2.14 -3.30
N ALA A 35 -0.45 -2.86 -4.42
CA ALA A 35 -1.14 -4.13 -4.63
C ALA A 35 -0.33 -5.30 -4.02
N SER A 36 0.05 -5.18 -2.75
CA SER A 36 1.02 -6.05 -2.06
C SER A 36 0.62 -7.53 -1.98
N GLY A 37 -0.68 -7.83 -1.99
CA GLY A 37 -1.16 -9.21 -2.10
C GLY A 37 -0.92 -9.87 -3.46
N TYR A 38 -0.45 -9.11 -4.46
CA TYR A 38 -0.23 -9.57 -5.84
C TYR A 38 1.20 -9.40 -6.31
N LEU A 39 1.90 -8.35 -5.87
CA LEU A 39 3.24 -7.99 -6.32
C LEU A 39 4.08 -7.55 -5.10
N PRO A 40 5.42 -7.67 -5.16
CA PRO A 40 6.30 -7.27 -4.06
C PRO A 40 5.97 -5.86 -3.57
N GLU A 41 5.83 -5.74 -2.25
CA GLU A 41 5.38 -4.53 -1.59
C GLU A 41 6.19 -3.29 -1.99
N HIS A 42 5.52 -2.13 -2.04
CA HIS A 42 6.11 -0.81 -2.35
C HIS A 42 6.79 -0.64 -3.70
N THR A 43 6.93 -1.69 -4.51
CA THR A 43 7.49 -1.57 -5.87
C THR A 43 6.60 -0.73 -6.79
N LEU A 44 7.21 -0.06 -7.77
CA LEU A 44 6.45 0.71 -8.78
C LEU A 44 5.38 -0.14 -9.50
N PRO A 45 5.62 -1.43 -9.85
CA PRO A 45 4.58 -2.32 -10.37
C PRO A 45 3.41 -2.53 -9.40
N ALA A 46 3.66 -2.73 -8.10
CA ALA A 46 2.60 -2.88 -7.10
C ALA A 46 1.75 -1.59 -6.99
N LYS A 47 2.39 -0.43 -7.07
CA LYS A 47 1.70 0.87 -7.08
C LYS A 47 0.90 1.09 -8.37
N ALA A 48 1.47 0.75 -9.52
CA ALA A 48 0.78 0.83 -10.80
C ALA A 48 -0.46 -0.07 -10.87
N MET A 49 -0.36 -1.29 -10.34
CA MET A 49 -1.50 -2.20 -10.24
C MET A 49 -2.58 -1.67 -9.30
N ALA A 50 -2.22 -1.16 -8.11
CA ALA A 50 -3.17 -0.58 -7.18
C ALA A 50 -3.91 0.63 -7.78
N TYR A 51 -3.19 1.49 -8.51
CA TYR A 51 -3.77 2.59 -9.26
C TYR A 51 -4.77 2.07 -10.32
N ALA A 52 -4.37 1.05 -11.09
CA ALA A 52 -5.24 0.45 -12.11
C ALA A 52 -6.46 -0.28 -11.52
N GLN A 53 -6.39 -0.74 -10.26
CA GLN A 53 -7.50 -1.33 -9.52
C GLN A 53 -8.47 -0.28 -8.94
N GLY A 54 -8.11 1.01 -8.98
CA GLY A 54 -8.97 2.11 -8.53
C GLY A 54 -8.85 2.44 -7.05
N ALA A 55 -7.67 2.23 -6.44
CA ALA A 55 -7.42 2.71 -5.08
C ALA A 55 -7.48 4.25 -5.03
N ASP A 56 -8.13 4.80 -3.99
CA ASP A 56 -8.21 6.25 -3.77
C ASP A 56 -6.87 6.83 -3.32
N PHE A 57 -6.11 6.04 -2.54
CA PHE A 57 -4.79 6.42 -2.04
C PHE A 57 -3.79 5.28 -2.21
N LEU A 58 -2.53 5.65 -2.44
CA LEU A 58 -1.39 4.76 -2.36
C LEU A 58 -0.65 5.08 -1.06
N GLU A 59 -0.33 4.08 -0.25
CA GLU A 59 0.43 4.26 0.99
C GLU A 59 1.96 4.16 0.74
N GLN A 60 2.75 4.80 1.59
CA GLN A 60 4.21 4.79 1.62
C GLN A 60 4.68 4.65 3.06
N ASP A 61 5.58 3.71 3.31
CA ASP A 61 6.38 3.65 4.54
C ASP A 61 7.74 4.27 4.25
N LEU A 62 8.21 5.18 5.11
CA LEU A 62 9.42 5.94 4.86
C LEU A 62 10.46 5.66 5.94
N VAL A 63 11.67 5.39 5.50
CA VAL A 63 12.86 5.29 6.36
C VAL A 63 14.00 6.10 5.76
N MET A 64 14.98 6.47 6.58
CA MET A 64 16.14 7.26 6.15
C MET A 64 17.34 6.37 5.84
N THR A 65 18.10 6.78 4.83
CA THR A 65 19.43 6.24 4.50
C THR A 65 20.54 6.93 5.30
N LYS A 66 21.76 6.41 5.23
CA LYS A 66 22.98 7.00 5.83
C LYS A 66 23.27 8.41 5.33
N ASP A 67 22.94 8.68 4.07
CA ASP A 67 23.15 9.94 3.36
C ASP A 67 21.91 10.86 3.38
N ASN A 68 20.96 10.61 4.30
CA ASN A 68 19.76 11.42 4.58
C ASN A 68 18.71 11.47 3.45
N GLU A 69 18.67 10.44 2.62
CA GLU A 69 17.63 10.26 1.61
C GLU A 69 16.45 9.47 2.21
N LEU A 70 15.22 9.79 1.80
CA LEU A 70 14.04 9.01 2.15
C LEU A 70 13.81 7.91 1.13
N VAL A 71 13.67 6.67 1.61
CA VAL A 71 13.35 5.51 0.79
C VAL A 71 12.03 4.88 1.23
N VAL A 72 11.33 4.28 0.27
CA VAL A 72 10.06 3.58 0.53
C VAL A 72 10.36 2.14 0.94
N LEU A 73 10.22 1.85 2.23
CA LEU A 73 10.53 0.55 2.84
C LEU A 73 9.73 0.40 4.13
N HIS A 74 9.08 -0.74 4.34
CA HIS A 74 8.22 -0.94 5.51
C HIS A 74 9.01 -1.01 6.82
N ASP A 75 10.05 -1.83 6.85
CA ASP A 75 10.91 -1.96 8.02
C ASP A 75 12.11 -1.01 7.87
N HIS A 76 12.69 -0.57 8.99
CA HIS A 76 14.02 0.07 8.96
C HIS A 76 15.17 -0.93 8.71
N TYR A 77 14.83 -2.17 8.33
CA TYR A 77 15.74 -3.26 7.98
C TYR A 77 15.58 -3.66 6.51
N LEU A 78 16.67 -4.07 5.87
CA LEU A 78 16.73 -4.49 4.47
C LEU A 78 16.65 -6.02 4.29
N ASP A 79 16.94 -6.78 5.35
CA ASP A 79 17.21 -8.23 5.30
C ASP A 79 16.02 -9.14 5.03
N ARG A 80 14.80 -8.60 5.02
CA ARG A 80 13.57 -9.37 4.81
C ARG A 80 13.01 -9.26 3.39
N VAL A 81 13.44 -8.25 2.64
CA VAL A 81 12.89 -7.87 1.32
C VAL A 81 13.97 -7.59 0.27
N THR A 82 15.25 -7.85 0.58
CA THR A 82 16.36 -7.67 -0.35
C THR A 82 17.39 -8.79 -0.27
N ASP A 83 18.38 -8.75 -1.18
CA ASP A 83 19.59 -9.58 -1.16
C ASP A 83 20.76 -8.97 -0.38
N VAL A 84 20.50 -8.01 0.54
CA VAL A 84 21.56 -7.27 1.29
C VAL A 84 22.56 -8.18 2.00
N ALA A 85 22.11 -9.32 2.55
CA ALA A 85 22.99 -10.25 3.27
C ALA A 85 23.99 -10.96 2.35
N GLU A 86 23.66 -11.09 1.06
CA GLU A 86 24.54 -11.68 0.04
C GLU A 86 25.46 -10.61 -0.56
N ARG A 87 24.93 -9.39 -0.76
CA ARG A 87 25.66 -8.24 -1.33
C ARG A 87 26.66 -7.61 -0.36
N PHE A 88 26.33 -7.55 0.93
CA PHE A 88 27.08 -6.81 1.95
C PHE A 88 27.22 -7.61 3.25
N PRO A 89 27.73 -8.85 3.24
CA PRO A 89 27.68 -9.78 4.39
C PRO A 89 28.28 -9.23 5.70
N GLU A 90 29.30 -8.37 5.59
CA GLU A 90 30.01 -7.79 6.74
C GLU A 90 29.36 -6.52 7.31
N ARG A 91 28.18 -6.13 6.79
CA ARG A 91 27.50 -4.87 7.16
C ARG A 91 26.33 -5.06 8.12
N ALA A 92 26.10 -6.28 8.59
CA ALA A 92 25.15 -6.52 9.66
C ALA A 92 25.61 -5.83 10.96
N ARG A 93 24.65 -5.37 11.77
CA ARG A 93 24.93 -4.95 13.14
C ARG A 93 25.10 -6.16 14.06
N LYS A 94 25.39 -5.90 15.35
CA LYS A 94 25.65 -6.92 16.38
C LYS A 94 24.49 -7.90 16.59
N ASP A 95 23.28 -7.52 16.23
CA ASP A 95 22.07 -8.35 16.28
C ASP A 95 21.86 -9.19 15.01
N GLY A 96 22.77 -9.10 14.05
CA GLY A 96 22.70 -9.82 12.77
C GLY A 96 21.77 -9.17 11.74
N ARG A 97 21.21 -7.98 12.02
CA ARG A 97 20.28 -7.28 11.14
C ARG A 97 20.96 -6.24 10.26
N TYR A 98 20.35 -5.94 9.12
CA TYR A 98 20.85 -4.97 8.14
C TYR A 98 19.95 -3.74 8.12
N TYR A 99 20.40 -2.64 8.72
CA TYR A 99 19.59 -1.43 8.88
C TYR A 99 19.72 -0.50 7.67
N ALA A 100 18.61 0.01 7.14
CA ALA A 100 18.62 0.94 6.01
C ALA A 100 19.47 2.20 6.27
N ILE A 101 19.47 2.70 7.51
CA ILE A 101 20.24 3.90 7.92
C ILE A 101 21.76 3.71 7.86
N ASP A 102 22.26 2.48 7.72
CA ASP A 102 23.70 2.21 7.59
C ASP A 102 24.18 2.23 6.13
N PHE A 103 23.26 2.28 5.16
CA PHE A 103 23.55 2.23 3.72
C PHE A 103 23.23 3.56 3.05
N THR A 104 24.01 3.94 2.03
CA THR A 104 23.67 5.08 1.16
C THR A 104 22.51 4.73 0.23
N LEU A 105 21.88 5.76 -0.36
CA LEU A 105 20.84 5.54 -1.36
C LEU A 105 21.36 4.70 -2.54
N ASP A 106 22.59 4.93 -2.98
CA ASP A 106 23.21 4.17 -4.08
C ASP A 106 23.47 2.71 -3.70
N GLU A 107 23.92 2.44 -2.47
CA GLU A 107 24.06 1.07 -1.95
C GLU A 107 22.70 0.36 -1.97
N ILE A 108 21.62 1.01 -1.48
CA ILE A 108 20.27 0.45 -1.46
C ILE A 108 19.72 0.21 -2.87
N LYS A 109 19.89 1.15 -3.81
CA LYS A 109 19.45 1.00 -5.21
C LYS A 109 20.18 -0.12 -5.95
N SER A 110 21.33 -0.56 -5.47
CA SER A 110 22.08 -1.67 -6.06
C SER A 110 21.56 -3.06 -5.67
N LEU A 111 20.67 -3.13 -4.67
CA LEU A 111 20.09 -4.37 -4.16
C LEU A 111 18.96 -4.87 -5.06
N ASN A 112 18.77 -6.19 -5.09
CA ASN A 112 17.59 -6.80 -5.69
C ASN A 112 16.46 -6.84 -4.65
N PHE A 113 15.32 -6.23 -4.97
CA PHE A 113 14.12 -6.30 -4.13
C PHE A 113 13.34 -7.58 -4.40
N THR A 114 12.78 -8.19 -3.36
CA THR A 114 12.01 -9.43 -3.41
C THR A 114 10.71 -9.30 -2.62
N GLU A 115 9.78 -10.22 -2.87
CA GLU A 115 8.70 -10.51 -1.92
C GLU A 115 9.29 -10.80 -0.53
N GLY A 116 8.55 -10.40 0.52
CA GLY A 116 8.97 -10.62 1.90
C GLY A 116 9.19 -12.10 2.18
N PHE A 117 10.29 -12.41 2.85
CA PHE A 117 10.61 -13.78 3.25
C PHE A 117 11.02 -13.83 4.70
N ASP A 118 10.75 -14.97 5.33
CA ASP A 118 11.21 -15.30 6.66
C ASP A 118 12.24 -16.43 6.56
N ILE A 119 13.19 -16.46 7.49
CA ILE A 119 14.17 -17.55 7.58
C ILE A 119 13.61 -18.61 8.51
N VAL A 120 13.20 -19.75 7.95
CA VAL A 120 12.74 -20.93 8.69
C VAL A 120 13.72 -22.06 8.42
N ASP A 121 14.34 -22.60 9.47
CA ASP A 121 15.37 -23.65 9.38
C ASP A 121 16.52 -23.33 8.40
N GLY A 122 16.94 -22.07 8.37
CA GLY A 122 18.02 -21.59 7.49
C GLY A 122 17.63 -21.45 6.02
N LYS A 123 16.34 -21.59 5.67
CA LYS A 123 15.82 -21.41 4.32
C LYS A 123 14.91 -20.19 4.24
N LYS A 124 15.00 -19.46 3.12
CA LYS A 124 14.08 -18.36 2.79
C LYS A 124 12.71 -18.96 2.44
N VAL A 125 11.68 -18.57 3.19
CA VAL A 125 10.28 -18.94 2.95
C VAL A 125 9.51 -17.65 2.70
N GLN A 126 8.89 -17.51 1.53
CA GLN A 126 8.11 -16.31 1.20
C GLN A 126 6.88 -16.20 2.11
N SER A 127 6.61 -14.99 2.62
CA SER A 127 5.42 -14.73 3.42
C SER A 127 4.14 -14.89 2.59
N TYR A 128 4.19 -14.58 1.29
CA TYR A 128 3.11 -14.86 0.33
C TYR A 128 3.56 -15.90 -0.70
N PRO A 129 2.98 -17.11 -0.72
CA PRO A 129 3.50 -18.23 -1.49
C PRO A 129 3.22 -18.16 -3.00
N ASN A 130 2.41 -17.21 -3.47
CA ASN A 130 2.03 -17.13 -4.89
C ASN A 130 1.80 -15.68 -5.37
N PRO A 131 2.81 -14.80 -5.33
CA PRO A 131 2.73 -13.50 -5.99
C PRO A 131 2.53 -13.70 -7.49
N LEU A 132 1.85 -12.78 -8.17
CA LEU A 132 1.77 -12.81 -9.63
C LEU A 132 3.20 -12.76 -10.20
N PRO A 133 3.53 -13.60 -11.19
CA PRO A 133 4.83 -13.54 -11.84
C PRO A 133 5.10 -12.14 -12.37
N ASN A 134 6.32 -11.62 -12.20
CA ASN A 134 6.76 -10.36 -12.79
C ASN A 134 6.35 -10.31 -14.28
N GLY A 135 5.49 -9.36 -14.64
CA GLY A 135 5.00 -9.15 -16.02
C GLY A 135 3.59 -9.69 -16.32
N GLN A 136 2.96 -10.49 -15.44
CA GLN A 136 1.56 -10.90 -15.61
C GLN A 136 0.60 -9.90 -14.94
N ILE A 137 0.55 -8.66 -15.44
CA ILE A 137 -0.49 -7.71 -15.04
C ILE A 137 -1.74 -7.99 -15.88
N ARG A 138 -2.54 -8.99 -15.48
CA ARG A 138 -3.88 -9.15 -16.06
C ARG A 138 -4.86 -8.33 -15.23
N LEU A 139 -5.00 -7.06 -15.59
CA LEU A 139 -5.98 -6.19 -14.95
C LEU A 139 -7.38 -6.81 -15.08
N PRO A 140 -8.12 -7.02 -13.99
CA PRO A 140 -9.54 -7.28 -14.10
C PRO A 140 -10.17 -6.08 -14.82
N ARG A 141 -11.00 -6.33 -15.85
CA ARG A 141 -11.75 -5.25 -16.51
C ARG A 141 -12.62 -4.59 -15.44
N SER A 142 -12.25 -3.38 -15.03
CA SER A 142 -12.94 -2.60 -14.01
C SER A 142 -14.40 -2.38 -14.45
N HIS A 143 -15.35 -2.98 -13.73
CA HIS A 143 -16.77 -2.64 -13.81
C HIS A 143 -17.13 -1.48 -12.86
N LEU A 144 -16.14 -0.88 -12.20
CA LEU A 144 -16.35 0.29 -11.35
C LEU A 144 -16.39 1.55 -12.23
N PRO A 145 -17.43 2.39 -12.10
CA PRO A 145 -17.50 3.63 -12.86
C PRO A 145 -16.31 4.51 -12.46
N ARG A 146 -15.54 4.93 -13.47
CA ARG A 146 -14.55 6.00 -13.27
C ARG A 146 -15.32 7.23 -12.81
N ARG A 147 -14.97 7.75 -11.64
CA ARG A 147 -15.40 9.09 -11.22
C ARG A 147 -14.40 10.07 -11.81
N ASP A 148 -14.87 10.81 -12.81
CA ASP A 148 -14.24 11.98 -13.41
C ASP A 148 -14.28 13.20 -12.45
#